data_AF-E4NEG3-F1
#
_entry.id   AF-E4NEG3-F1
#
_cell.length_a   1.000
_cell.length_b   1.000
_cell.length_c   1.000
_cell.angle_alpha   90.00
_cell.angle_beta   90.00
_cell.angle_gamma   90.00
#
_symmetry.space_group_name_H-M   'P 1'
#
loop_
_entity.id
_entity.type
_entity.pdbx_description
1 polymer ?
#
loop_
_entity_poly.entity_id
_entity_poly.type
_entity_poly.pdbx_seq_one_letter_code
_entity_poly.pdbx_strand_id
1 'polypeptide(L)'
;MSYSPSGSTTAPNFNPLSLDLLSRNLREELDRRQKIPLDSVERFTGAGLYALYYKGDLPLYQKLKEADTPIYIGKAEAGNSSYGYPPDQSKPKLFDRIADHRASINQASNLDASHFDVRYLVLDDIWIVLGERALLRAHSPVLWNTLMTGFGANASGMDRKNGRSIWDSIHPGRARAKDSLCYRKHSRAELVEMISKGIEISLMPPGSSRSAALENLRNQPQKIIWSASRGDDKRTLVYRVDTFIEENEYFEVSVDATTWRHANEIEEASHGE
;
A
#
# COMPACT_ATOMS: atom_id res chain seq x y z
N MET A 1 13.86 -55.40 25.01
CA MET A 1 12.61 -54.64 25.22
C MET A 1 12.97 -53.35 25.94
N SER A 2 13.22 -52.29 25.19
CA SER A 2 13.65 -50.99 25.69
C SER A 2 12.41 -50.09 25.77
N TYR A 3 12.06 -49.68 26.98
CA TYR A 3 10.92 -48.81 27.26
C TYR A 3 11.36 -47.35 27.00
N SER A 4 10.85 -46.73 25.94
CA SER A 4 11.00 -45.28 25.71
C SER A 4 9.98 -44.55 26.59
N PRO A 5 10.39 -43.55 27.40
CA PRO A 5 9.45 -42.81 28.22
C PRO A 5 8.56 -41.92 27.35
N SER A 6 7.27 -42.00 27.62
CA SER A 6 6.19 -41.19 27.07
C SER A 6 6.54 -39.70 27.06
N GLY A 7 6.44 -39.08 25.88
CA GLY A 7 6.61 -37.65 25.69
C GLY A 7 5.64 -36.86 26.56
N SER A 8 6.20 -36.06 27.47
CA SER A 8 5.49 -35.08 28.27
C SER A 8 4.79 -34.09 27.34
N THR A 9 3.48 -34.22 27.20
CA THR A 9 2.63 -33.26 26.46
C THR A 9 2.34 -32.11 27.42
N THR A 10 3.28 -31.17 27.54
CA THR A 10 3.05 -29.95 28.32
C THR A 10 2.01 -29.08 27.61
N ALA A 11 0.93 -28.74 28.31
CA ALA A 11 -0.03 -27.76 27.80
C ALA A 11 0.69 -26.43 27.58
N PRO A 12 0.52 -25.76 26.42
CA PRO A 12 1.22 -24.52 26.15
C PRO A 12 0.78 -23.45 27.15
N ASN A 13 1.74 -22.72 27.73
CA ASN A 13 1.46 -21.61 28.63
C ASN A 13 0.61 -20.55 27.90
N PHE A 14 -0.54 -20.22 28.47
CA PHE A 14 -1.39 -19.14 27.96
C PHE A 14 -0.71 -17.79 28.25
N ASN A 15 -0.31 -17.08 27.19
CA ASN A 15 0.16 -15.70 27.29
C ASN A 15 -1.00 -14.73 27.01
N PRO A 16 -1.59 -14.10 28.06
CA PRO A 16 -2.71 -13.15 27.88
C PRO A 16 -2.32 -11.89 27.09
N LEU A 17 -1.02 -11.60 26.96
CA LEU A 17 -0.46 -10.50 26.18
C LEU A 17 0.19 -10.99 24.88
N SER A 18 -0.19 -12.17 24.39
CA SER A 18 0.29 -12.65 23.10
C SER A 18 -0.10 -11.68 22.00
N LEU A 19 0.80 -11.51 21.03
CA LEU A 19 0.58 -10.66 19.88
C LEU A 19 -0.72 -11.04 19.16
N ASP A 20 -1.06 -12.32 19.10
CA ASP A 20 -2.27 -12.81 18.43
C ASP A 20 -3.55 -12.38 19.14
N LEU A 21 -3.59 -12.41 20.49
CA LEU A 21 -4.75 -11.95 21.26
C LEU A 21 -4.92 -10.43 21.16
N LEU A 22 -3.82 -9.68 21.31
CA LEU A 22 -3.85 -8.22 21.17
C LEU A 22 -4.26 -7.81 19.75
N SER A 23 -3.74 -8.50 18.74
CA SER A 23 -4.11 -8.32 17.33
C SER A 23 -5.59 -8.58 17.10
N ARG A 24 -6.12 -9.67 17.67
CA ARG A 24 -7.53 -10.05 17.55
C ARG A 24 -8.44 -9.00 18.20
N ASN A 25 -8.10 -8.55 19.41
CA ASN A 25 -8.88 -7.55 20.13
C ASN A 25 -8.94 -6.23 19.36
N LEU A 26 -7.80 -5.70 18.88
CA LEU A 26 -7.76 -4.46 18.11
C LEU A 26 -8.53 -4.56 16.79
N ARG A 27 -8.44 -5.71 16.12
CA ARG A 27 -9.21 -5.98 14.90
C ARG A 27 -10.71 -6.00 15.18
N GLU A 28 -11.14 -6.81 16.15
CA GLU A 28 -12.57 -6.91 16.51
C GLU A 28 -13.14 -5.57 16.93
N GLU A 29 -12.36 -4.78 17.68
CA GLU A 29 -12.78 -3.45 18.10
C GLU A 29 -12.93 -2.49 16.91
N LEU A 30 -12.04 -2.55 15.91
CA LEU A 30 -12.17 -1.75 14.69
C LEU A 30 -13.37 -2.21 13.86
N ASP A 31 -13.53 -3.52 13.65
CA ASP A 31 -14.61 -4.12 12.86
C ASP A 31 -16.00 -3.82 13.44
N ARG A 32 -16.11 -3.70 14.77
CA ARG A 32 -17.35 -3.28 15.46
C ARG A 32 -17.69 -1.81 15.26
N ARG A 33 -16.73 -0.96 14.88
CA ARG A 33 -17.03 0.45 14.62
C ARG A 33 -17.93 0.57 13.39
N GLN A 34 -18.90 1.47 13.48
CA GLN A 34 -19.74 1.80 12.35
C GLN A 34 -18.87 2.42 11.24
N LYS A 35 -19.08 1.99 10.00
CA LYS A 35 -18.56 2.68 8.83
C LYS A 35 -19.23 4.05 8.72
N ILE A 36 -18.42 5.10 8.72
CA ILE A 36 -18.91 6.45 8.44
C ILE A 36 -18.38 6.92 7.08
N PRO A 37 -19.15 7.72 6.32
CA PRO A 37 -18.65 8.30 5.08
C PRO A 37 -17.38 9.12 5.32
N LEU A 38 -16.36 8.94 4.48
CA LEU A 38 -15.06 9.62 4.63
C LEU A 38 -15.20 11.16 4.61
N ASP A 39 -16.15 11.69 3.83
CA ASP A 39 -16.42 13.13 3.76
C ASP A 39 -17.16 13.69 4.97
N SER A 40 -17.80 12.82 5.77
CA SER A 40 -18.57 13.20 6.94
C SER A 40 -17.80 13.04 8.25
N VAL A 41 -16.49 12.76 8.19
CA VAL A 41 -15.65 12.63 9.39
C VAL A 41 -15.53 14.01 10.06
N GLU A 42 -16.12 14.12 11.25
CA GLU A 42 -15.97 15.30 12.11
C GLU A 42 -14.60 15.34 12.77
N ARG A 43 -14.16 16.55 13.18
CA ARG A 43 -12.86 16.73 13.83
C ARG A 43 -12.88 16.12 15.24
N PHE A 44 -11.87 15.31 15.55
CA PHE A 44 -11.68 14.72 16.88
C PHE A 44 -10.20 14.75 17.28
N THR A 45 -9.93 14.69 18.59
CA THR A 45 -8.57 14.65 19.15
C THR A 45 -8.08 13.22 19.28
N GLY A 46 -6.76 13.04 19.21
CA GLY A 46 -6.09 11.76 19.47
C GLY A 46 -5.32 11.20 18.30
N ALA A 47 -4.55 10.16 18.62
CA ALA A 47 -3.78 9.33 17.72
C ALA A 47 -4.47 7.96 17.58
N GLY A 48 -4.10 7.16 16.58
CA GLY A 48 -4.65 5.82 16.47
C GLY A 48 -4.56 5.19 15.08
N LEU A 49 -5.58 4.39 14.77
CA LEU A 49 -5.68 3.55 13.57
C LEU A 49 -6.94 3.87 12.80
N TYR A 50 -6.89 3.67 11.48
CA TYR A 50 -8.07 3.75 10.63
C TYR A 50 -7.97 2.82 9.44
N ALA A 51 -9.12 2.49 8.87
CA ALA A 51 -9.24 1.68 7.68
C ALA A 51 -10.24 2.32 6.71
N LEU A 52 -9.87 2.38 5.43
CA LEU A 52 -10.71 2.89 4.35
C LEU A 52 -11.38 1.71 3.64
N TYR A 53 -12.65 1.87 3.29
CA TYR A 53 -13.47 0.88 2.59
C TYR A 53 -14.04 1.53 1.34
N TYR A 54 -13.92 0.85 0.20
CA TYR A 54 -14.43 1.37 -1.06
C TYR A 54 -15.91 0.99 -1.24
N LYS A 55 -16.74 1.94 -1.66
CA LYS A 55 -18.18 1.77 -1.90
C LYS A 55 -18.68 2.41 -3.21
N GLY A 56 -17.77 2.85 -4.07
CA GLY A 56 -18.11 3.44 -5.38
C GLY A 56 -18.26 2.42 -6.50
N ASP A 57 -18.34 2.93 -7.73
CA ASP A 57 -18.61 2.16 -8.96
C ASP A 57 -17.43 2.09 -9.94
N LEU A 58 -16.19 2.36 -9.49
CA LEU A 58 -15.01 2.19 -10.31
C LEU A 58 -14.88 0.69 -10.68
N PRO A 59 -14.89 0.32 -11.98
CA PRO A 59 -14.95 -1.08 -12.39
C PRO A 59 -13.85 -1.96 -11.78
N LEU A 60 -12.66 -1.40 -11.60
CA LEU A 60 -11.52 -2.10 -10.97
C LEU A 60 -11.84 -2.57 -9.55
N TYR A 61 -12.67 -1.84 -8.80
CA TYR A 61 -12.97 -2.10 -7.39
C TYR A 61 -14.39 -2.57 -7.13
N GLN A 62 -15.14 -2.93 -8.18
CA GLN A 62 -16.55 -3.30 -8.07
C GLN A 62 -16.80 -4.40 -7.02
N LYS A 63 -15.91 -5.39 -6.93
CA LYS A 63 -16.03 -6.51 -5.98
C LYS A 63 -15.83 -6.11 -4.52
N LEU A 64 -15.26 -4.93 -4.25
CA LEU A 64 -15.07 -4.41 -2.91
C LEU A 64 -16.27 -3.61 -2.39
N LYS A 65 -17.15 -3.15 -3.29
CA LYS A 65 -18.25 -2.22 -2.98
C LYS A 65 -19.10 -2.64 -1.78
N GLU A 66 -19.47 -3.91 -1.74
CA GLU A 66 -20.29 -4.51 -0.68
C GLU A 66 -19.47 -5.36 0.32
N ALA A 67 -18.15 -5.45 0.11
CA ALA A 67 -17.28 -6.25 0.95
C ALA A 67 -16.89 -5.48 2.21
N ASP A 68 -16.82 -6.18 3.35
CA ASP A 68 -16.23 -5.60 4.57
C ASP A 68 -14.70 -5.76 4.59
N THR A 69 -14.06 -5.42 3.47
CA THR A 69 -12.61 -5.58 3.26
C THR A 69 -11.96 -4.21 3.08
N PRO A 70 -11.02 -3.81 3.95
CA PRO A 70 -10.38 -2.51 3.85
C PRO A 70 -9.44 -2.47 2.64
N ILE A 71 -9.55 -1.40 1.84
CA ILE A 71 -8.64 -1.15 0.72
C ILE A 71 -7.32 -0.54 1.18
N TYR A 72 -7.35 0.17 2.31
CA TYR A 72 -6.19 0.77 2.97
C TYR A 72 -6.34 0.72 4.48
N ILE A 73 -5.24 0.50 5.18
CA ILE A 73 -5.13 0.60 6.64
C ILE A 73 -4.00 1.56 6.96
N GLY A 74 -4.29 2.56 7.78
CA GLY A 74 -3.35 3.60 8.14
C GLY A 74 -3.31 3.84 9.64
N LYS A 75 -2.32 4.65 10.04
CA LYS A 75 -2.09 5.05 11.41
C LYS A 75 -1.68 6.52 11.50
N ALA A 76 -1.83 7.09 12.69
CA ALA A 76 -1.22 8.36 13.06
C ALA A 76 -0.83 8.32 14.53
N GLU A 77 0.43 8.59 14.85
CA GLU A 77 0.95 8.64 16.22
C GLU A 77 0.87 10.09 16.74
N ALA A 78 0.66 10.28 18.06
CA ALA A 78 0.60 11.59 18.69
C ALA A 78 1.95 12.34 18.55
N GLY A 79 3.04 11.57 18.45
CA GLY A 79 4.37 11.99 18.07
C GLY A 79 5.42 11.27 18.90
N ASN A 80 6.65 11.20 18.38
CA ASN A 80 7.75 10.64 19.16
C ASN A 80 8.00 11.55 20.38
N SER A 81 8.04 10.95 21.56
CA SER A 81 8.58 11.57 22.77
C SER A 81 10.09 11.76 22.59
N SER A 82 10.51 12.70 21.74
CA SER A 82 11.93 12.96 21.49
C SER A 82 12.74 13.27 22.75
N TYR A 83 12.08 13.45 23.91
CA TYR A 83 12.68 13.67 25.22
C TYR A 83 11.94 12.95 26.38
N GLY A 84 11.21 11.86 26.12
CA GLY A 84 10.54 11.07 27.18
C GLY A 84 9.27 11.70 27.77
N TYR A 85 8.76 12.79 27.19
CA TYR A 85 7.47 13.37 27.57
C TYR A 85 6.30 12.49 27.10
N PRO A 86 5.19 12.42 27.86
CA PRO A 86 3.99 11.74 27.42
C PRO A 86 3.46 12.37 26.10
N PRO A 87 2.92 11.56 25.17
CA PRO A 87 2.38 12.05 23.93
C PRO A 87 1.22 13.02 24.18
N ASP A 88 1.15 14.10 23.40
CA ASP A 88 0.06 15.07 23.49
C ASP A 88 -1.18 14.57 22.74
N GLN A 89 -2.07 13.91 23.48
CA GLN A 89 -3.33 13.37 22.94
C GLN A 89 -4.39 14.44 22.66
N SER A 90 -4.17 15.71 23.02
CA SER A 90 -5.09 16.80 22.68
C SER A 90 -5.06 17.16 21.20
N LYS A 91 -4.02 16.71 20.46
CA LYS A 91 -3.87 17.00 19.04
C LYS A 91 -4.71 16.05 18.17
N PRO A 92 -5.34 16.53 17.09
CA PRO A 92 -6.17 15.73 16.20
C PRO A 92 -5.38 14.91 15.18
N LYS A 93 -4.31 14.22 15.60
CA LYS A 93 -3.34 13.58 14.68
C LYS A 93 -3.97 12.56 13.73
N LEU A 94 -4.87 11.72 14.24
CA LEU A 94 -5.56 10.73 13.43
C LEU A 94 -6.54 11.37 12.45
N PHE A 95 -7.29 12.37 12.90
CA PHE A 95 -8.17 13.15 12.04
C PHE A 95 -7.38 13.85 10.92
N ASP A 96 -6.29 14.55 11.24
CA ASP A 96 -5.45 15.25 10.25
C ASP A 96 -4.94 14.27 9.19
N ARG A 97 -4.51 13.07 9.61
CA ARG A 97 -4.05 12.03 8.68
C ARG A 97 -5.17 11.50 7.77
N ILE A 98 -6.37 11.29 8.32
CA ILE A 98 -7.55 10.90 7.52
C ILE A 98 -7.89 12.02 6.52
N ALA A 99 -7.84 13.28 6.95
CA ALA A 99 -8.11 14.44 6.12
C ALA A 99 -7.08 14.59 4.98
N ASP A 100 -5.79 14.34 5.24
CA ASP A 100 -4.74 14.30 4.23
C ASP A 100 -5.02 13.23 3.16
N HIS A 101 -5.46 12.04 3.59
CA HIS A 101 -5.77 10.94 2.68
C HIS A 101 -7.06 11.18 1.90
N ARG A 102 -8.07 11.80 2.51
CA ARG A 102 -9.25 12.32 1.80
C ARG A 102 -8.84 13.31 0.71
N ALA A 103 -7.99 14.28 1.03
CA ALA A 103 -7.48 15.24 0.05
C ALA A 103 -6.68 14.57 -1.07
N SER A 104 -5.87 13.54 -0.73
CA SER A 104 -5.13 12.75 -1.73
C SER A 104 -6.05 11.95 -2.65
N ILE A 105 -7.19 11.45 -2.16
CA ILE A 105 -8.19 10.74 -2.97
C ILE A 105 -8.84 11.72 -3.96
N ASN A 106 -9.27 12.89 -3.48
CA ASN A 106 -9.94 13.91 -4.31
C ASN A 106 -9.01 14.57 -5.34
N GLN A 107 -7.69 14.42 -5.21
CA GLN A 107 -6.73 14.81 -6.25
C GLN A 107 -6.69 13.82 -7.42
N ALA A 108 -7.12 12.57 -7.24
CA ALA A 108 -7.17 11.61 -8.33
C ALA A 108 -8.40 11.88 -9.23
N SER A 109 -8.19 11.80 -10.53
CA SER A 109 -9.20 12.05 -11.56
C SER A 109 -10.29 10.96 -11.65
N ASN A 110 -10.04 9.78 -11.08
CA ASN A 110 -10.93 8.62 -11.17
C ASN A 110 -11.41 8.10 -9.80
N LEU A 111 -11.23 8.89 -8.75
CA LEU A 111 -11.72 8.61 -7.41
C LEU A 111 -12.41 9.83 -6.82
N ASP A 112 -13.30 9.59 -5.87
CA ASP A 112 -13.98 10.63 -5.10
C ASP A 112 -14.10 10.11 -3.66
N ALA A 113 -13.81 10.94 -2.67
CA ALA A 113 -13.88 10.56 -1.26
C ALA A 113 -15.28 10.11 -0.81
N SER A 114 -16.34 10.57 -1.48
CA SER A 114 -17.71 10.13 -1.22
C SER A 114 -17.94 8.66 -1.54
N HIS A 115 -17.06 8.06 -2.35
CA HIS A 115 -17.01 6.63 -2.64
C HIS A 115 -16.27 5.82 -1.57
N PHE A 116 -15.94 6.41 -0.43
CA PHE A 116 -15.25 5.71 0.66
C PHE A 116 -15.98 5.87 1.99
N ASP A 117 -15.94 4.80 2.77
CA ASP A 117 -16.19 4.83 4.19
C ASP A 117 -14.88 4.69 4.97
N VAL A 118 -14.91 5.09 6.23
CA VAL A 118 -13.82 4.93 7.18
C VAL A 118 -14.32 4.35 8.49
N ARG A 119 -13.51 3.47 9.08
CA ARG A 119 -13.55 3.13 10.50
C ARG A 119 -12.26 3.63 11.14
N TYR A 120 -12.32 4.10 12.37
CA TYR A 120 -11.14 4.53 13.10
C TYR A 120 -11.25 4.21 14.59
N LEU A 121 -10.08 4.08 15.24
CA LEU A 121 -9.92 3.88 16.67
C LEU A 121 -8.88 4.86 17.18
N VAL A 122 -9.26 5.65 18.19
CA VAL A 122 -8.31 6.45 18.98
C VAL A 122 -7.64 5.52 19.99
N LEU A 123 -6.31 5.53 20.04
CA LEU A 123 -5.49 4.61 20.82
C LEU A 123 -4.25 5.32 21.36
N ASP A 124 -3.69 4.81 22.47
CA ASP A 124 -2.36 5.21 22.92
C ASP A 124 -1.28 4.76 21.92
N ASP A 125 -0.25 5.59 21.73
CA ASP A 125 0.83 5.37 20.75
C ASP A 125 1.48 3.98 20.84
N ILE A 126 1.62 3.43 22.05
CA ILE A 126 2.19 2.09 22.28
C ILE A 126 1.44 0.98 21.54
N TRP A 127 0.14 1.15 21.31
CA TRP A 127 -0.70 0.16 20.63
C TRP A 127 -0.78 0.36 19.12
N ILE A 128 -0.44 1.55 18.62
CA ILE A 128 -0.68 1.93 17.23
C ILE A 128 0.15 1.07 16.27
N VAL A 129 1.47 0.98 16.49
CA VAL A 129 2.35 0.18 15.63
C VAL A 129 1.96 -1.30 15.67
N LEU A 130 1.58 -1.80 16.85
CA LEU A 130 1.13 -3.18 17.05
C LEU A 130 -0.15 -3.46 16.26
N GLY A 131 -1.14 -2.58 16.41
CA GLY A 131 -2.45 -2.71 15.81
C GLY A 131 -2.42 -2.55 14.29
N GLU A 132 -1.61 -1.65 13.74
CA GLU A 132 -1.42 -1.54 12.29
C GLU A 132 -0.94 -2.87 11.71
N ARG A 133 0.09 -3.48 12.31
CA ARG A 133 0.63 -4.77 11.85
C ARG A 133 -0.38 -5.90 11.98
N ALA A 134 -1.16 -5.89 13.06
CA ALA A 134 -2.24 -6.84 13.30
C ALA A 134 -3.31 -6.78 12.21
N LEU A 135 -3.80 -5.58 11.93
CA LEU A 135 -4.82 -5.30 10.93
C LEU A 135 -4.32 -5.65 9.52
N LEU A 136 -3.11 -5.21 9.15
CA LEU A 136 -2.50 -5.55 7.86
C LEU A 136 -2.37 -7.07 7.67
N ARG A 137 -2.03 -7.83 8.72
CA ARG A 137 -1.95 -9.29 8.67
C ARG A 137 -3.33 -9.92 8.49
N ALA A 138 -4.31 -9.47 9.28
CA ALA A 138 -5.67 -10.02 9.25
C ALA A 138 -6.32 -9.85 7.87
N HIS A 139 -6.20 -8.65 7.30
CA HIS A 139 -6.79 -8.29 6.01
C HIS A 139 -5.83 -8.47 4.83
N SER A 140 -4.71 -9.19 5.00
CA SER A 140 -3.74 -9.37 3.93
C SER A 140 -4.31 -10.15 2.74
N PRO A 141 -4.13 -9.69 1.49
CA PRO A 141 -3.47 -8.45 1.11
C PRO A 141 -4.39 -7.23 1.28
N VAL A 142 -3.87 -6.17 1.93
CA VAL A 142 -4.50 -4.85 1.89
C VAL A 142 -3.97 -4.12 0.68
N LEU A 143 -4.83 -3.84 -0.30
CA LEU A 143 -4.42 -3.46 -1.66
C LEU A 143 -3.50 -2.26 -1.68
N TRP A 144 -3.91 -1.11 -1.14
CA TRP A 144 -3.13 0.14 -1.19
C TRP A 144 -1.90 0.16 -0.27
N ASN A 145 -1.82 -0.77 0.67
CA ASN A 145 -0.62 -0.94 1.52
C ASN A 145 0.42 -1.86 0.87
N THR A 146 -0.01 -2.89 0.13
CA THR A 146 0.87 -4.02 -0.22
C THR A 146 1.03 -4.28 -1.71
N LEU A 147 -0.04 -4.15 -2.51
CA LEU A 147 0.00 -4.42 -3.95
C LEU A 147 0.02 -3.13 -4.79
N MET A 148 -0.66 -2.09 -4.31
CA MET A 148 -0.77 -0.78 -4.93
C MET A 148 -0.05 0.28 -4.09
N THR A 149 1.24 0.09 -3.92
CA THR A 149 2.04 0.97 -3.05
C THR A 149 2.09 2.41 -3.57
N GLY A 150 2.24 3.36 -2.64
CA GLY A 150 2.40 4.79 -2.93
C GLY A 150 1.30 5.69 -2.38
N PHE A 151 0.14 5.16 -1.98
CA PHE A 151 -0.94 5.96 -1.41
C PHE A 151 -0.50 6.74 -0.16
N GLY A 152 -0.05 6.04 0.87
CA GLY A 152 0.31 6.61 2.18
C GLY A 152 1.66 7.33 2.26
N ALA A 153 2.40 7.43 1.15
CA ALA A 153 3.67 8.13 1.15
C ALA A 153 3.44 9.65 1.28
N ASN A 154 4.16 10.31 2.18
CA ASN A 154 4.22 11.78 2.19
C ASN A 154 4.91 12.27 0.90
N ALA A 155 4.72 13.55 0.52
CA ALA A 155 5.47 14.13 -0.59
C ALA A 155 6.98 13.94 -0.32
N SER A 156 7.66 13.19 -1.18
CA SER A 156 9.12 13.08 -1.12
C SER A 156 9.71 14.44 -1.44
N GLY A 157 10.78 14.84 -0.73
CA GLY A 157 11.57 16.00 -1.11
C GLY A 157 12.00 15.91 -2.59
N MET A 158 12.17 17.06 -3.24
CA MET A 158 12.40 17.26 -4.69
C MET A 158 13.52 16.42 -5.33
N ASP A 159 14.32 15.70 -4.55
CA ASP A 159 15.64 15.22 -4.94
C ASP A 159 15.70 13.76 -5.42
N ARG A 160 14.53 13.09 -5.60
CA ARG A 160 14.51 11.72 -6.12
C ARG A 160 13.71 11.64 -7.43
N LYS A 161 14.42 11.52 -8.55
CA LYS A 161 13.87 11.07 -9.85
C LYS A 161 13.37 9.62 -9.75
N ASN A 162 12.22 9.44 -9.13
CA ASN A 162 11.55 8.16 -9.03
C ASN A 162 10.42 8.08 -10.06
N GLY A 163 10.19 6.87 -10.58
CA GLY A 163 8.98 6.62 -11.36
C GLY A 163 7.74 6.78 -10.48
N ARG A 164 6.59 7.00 -11.12
CA ARG A 164 5.28 7.00 -10.48
C ARG A 164 5.11 5.77 -9.61
N SER A 165 4.41 5.92 -8.49
CA SER A 165 4.01 4.77 -7.68
C SER A 165 2.95 3.93 -8.41
N ILE A 166 2.69 2.71 -7.94
CA ILE A 166 1.62 1.88 -8.49
C ILE A 166 0.28 2.61 -8.32
N TRP A 167 0.05 3.20 -7.14
CA TRP A 167 -1.17 3.96 -6.88
C TRP A 167 -1.32 5.15 -7.84
N ASP A 168 -0.27 5.95 -8.06
CA ASP A 168 -0.31 7.09 -9.00
C ASP A 168 -0.44 6.67 -10.47
N SER A 169 -0.08 5.44 -10.80
CA SER A 169 -0.22 4.90 -12.16
C SER A 169 -1.65 4.47 -12.46
N ILE A 170 -2.41 4.07 -11.44
CA ILE A 170 -3.82 3.66 -11.56
C ILE A 170 -4.78 4.80 -11.24
N HIS A 171 -4.38 5.72 -10.37
CA HIS A 171 -5.15 6.88 -9.92
C HIS A 171 -4.41 8.19 -10.25
N PRO A 172 -4.39 8.60 -11.53
CA PRO A 172 -3.68 9.82 -11.94
C PRO A 172 -4.37 11.08 -11.41
N GLY A 173 -3.59 12.13 -11.14
CA GLY A 173 -4.10 13.48 -10.82
C GLY A 173 -3.33 14.19 -9.70
N ARG A 174 -2.62 13.47 -8.83
CA ARG A 174 -1.80 14.09 -7.77
C ARG A 174 -0.65 14.91 -8.36
N ALA A 175 -0.58 16.18 -7.99
CA ALA A 175 0.43 17.11 -8.50
C ALA A 175 1.87 16.61 -8.30
N ARG A 176 2.14 15.94 -7.16
CA ARG A 176 3.46 15.38 -6.84
C ARG A 176 3.95 14.29 -7.81
N ALA A 177 3.05 13.69 -8.59
CA ALA A 177 3.39 12.66 -9.56
C ALA A 177 3.45 13.21 -10.99
N LYS A 178 3.05 14.47 -11.21
CA LYS A 178 2.85 15.06 -12.55
C LYS A 178 4.05 14.89 -13.48
N ASP A 179 5.27 15.13 -12.98
CA ASP A 179 6.49 15.10 -13.79
C ASP A 179 7.27 13.78 -13.63
N SER A 180 6.68 12.79 -12.96
CA SER A 180 7.30 11.48 -12.78
C SER A 180 7.12 10.62 -14.03
N LEU A 181 8.19 9.96 -14.47
CA LEU A 181 8.11 8.89 -15.47
C LEU A 181 7.12 7.81 -15.04
N CYS A 182 6.59 7.04 -16.00
CA CYS A 182 5.74 5.88 -15.75
C CYS A 182 6.34 4.93 -14.71
N TYR A 183 5.52 4.06 -14.10
CA TYR A 183 6.04 3.09 -13.14
C TYR A 183 7.12 2.22 -13.79
N ARG A 184 8.19 1.94 -13.04
CA ARG A 184 9.41 1.28 -13.54
C ARG A 184 9.18 -0.13 -14.05
N LYS A 185 8.11 -0.78 -13.60
CA LYS A 185 7.80 -2.19 -13.85
C LYS A 185 6.34 -2.29 -14.23
N HIS A 186 5.99 -3.14 -15.17
CA HIS A 186 4.61 -3.38 -15.61
C HIS A 186 3.91 -2.15 -16.23
N SER A 187 3.16 -2.38 -17.29
CA SER A 187 2.24 -1.39 -17.87
C SER A 187 1.02 -1.20 -16.96
N ARG A 188 0.21 -0.16 -17.18
CA ARG A 188 -1.07 0.01 -16.46
C ARG A 188 -2.00 -1.18 -16.66
N ALA A 189 -2.05 -1.75 -17.87
CA ALA A 189 -2.85 -2.94 -18.14
C ALA A 189 -2.39 -4.15 -17.31
N GLU A 190 -1.08 -4.36 -17.22
CA GLU A 190 -0.48 -5.44 -16.40
C GLU A 190 -0.72 -5.21 -14.89
N LEU A 191 -0.67 -3.95 -14.45
CA LEU A 191 -1.03 -3.57 -13.08
C LEU A 191 -2.51 -3.84 -12.78
N VAL A 192 -3.43 -3.48 -13.69
CA VAL A 192 -4.87 -3.75 -13.56
C VAL A 192 -5.14 -5.25 -13.40
N GLU A 193 -4.46 -6.09 -14.17
CA GLU A 193 -4.58 -7.56 -14.05
C GLU A 193 -4.07 -8.05 -12.68
N MET A 194 -2.89 -7.58 -12.25
CA MET A 194 -2.32 -7.90 -10.94
C MET A 194 -3.25 -7.48 -9.79
N ILE A 195 -3.83 -6.28 -9.88
CA ILE A 195 -4.74 -5.72 -8.86
C ILE A 195 -6.04 -6.52 -8.81
N SER A 196 -6.60 -6.89 -9.97
CA SER A 196 -7.80 -7.72 -10.05
C SER A 196 -7.59 -9.07 -9.35
N LYS A 197 -6.44 -9.73 -9.60
CA LYS A 197 -6.05 -10.95 -8.86
C LYS A 197 -5.90 -10.69 -7.36
N GLY A 198 -5.30 -9.57 -6.99
CA GLY A 198 -5.16 -9.14 -5.59
C GLY A 198 -6.50 -8.97 -4.88
N ILE A 199 -7.51 -8.43 -5.56
CA ILE A 199 -8.88 -8.28 -5.04
C ILE A 199 -9.50 -9.66 -4.78
N GLU A 200 -9.43 -10.60 -5.73
CA GLU A 200 -9.93 -11.96 -5.51
C GLU A 200 -9.30 -12.59 -4.26
N ILE A 201 -7.98 -12.45 -4.10
CA ILE A 201 -7.25 -13.00 -2.96
C ILE A 201 -7.67 -12.33 -1.66
N SER A 202 -7.91 -11.02 -1.64
CA SER A 202 -8.36 -10.30 -0.45
C SER A 202 -9.74 -10.75 0.05
N LEU A 203 -10.60 -11.22 -0.88
CA LEU A 203 -11.94 -11.72 -0.60
C LEU A 203 -11.96 -13.20 -0.20
N MET A 204 -10.83 -13.92 -0.32
CA MET A 204 -10.74 -15.30 0.15
C MET A 204 -10.81 -15.37 1.68
N PRO A 205 -11.43 -16.43 2.25
CA PRO A 205 -11.36 -16.69 3.67
C PRO A 205 -9.90 -16.76 4.16
N PRO A 206 -9.59 -16.30 5.38
CA PRO A 206 -8.26 -16.46 5.96
C PRO A 206 -7.86 -17.93 6.02
N GLY A 207 -6.67 -18.27 5.53
CA GLY A 207 -6.18 -19.65 5.54
C GLY A 207 -4.97 -19.87 4.62
N SER A 208 -4.51 -21.12 4.57
CA SER A 208 -3.36 -21.54 3.75
C SER A 208 -3.56 -21.26 2.27
N SER A 209 -4.77 -21.47 1.74
CA SER A 209 -5.10 -21.20 0.33
C SER A 209 -4.92 -19.72 -0.03
N ARG A 210 -5.38 -18.80 0.81
CA ARG A 210 -5.18 -17.35 0.62
C ARG A 210 -3.70 -16.99 0.65
N SER A 211 -2.95 -17.53 1.61
CA SER A 211 -1.51 -17.30 1.74
C SER A 211 -0.74 -17.80 0.51
N ALA A 212 -1.04 -19.01 0.04
CA ALA A 212 -0.41 -19.59 -1.14
C ALA A 212 -0.74 -18.79 -2.42
N ALA A 213 -2.00 -18.34 -2.57
CA ALA A 213 -2.39 -17.50 -3.70
C ALA A 213 -1.65 -16.15 -3.69
N LEU A 214 -1.50 -15.53 -2.53
CA LEU A 214 -0.75 -14.28 -2.37
C LEU A 214 0.75 -14.46 -2.65
N GLU A 215 1.34 -15.57 -2.19
CA GLU A 215 2.74 -15.90 -2.46
C GLU A 215 2.97 -16.13 -3.96
N ASN A 216 2.10 -16.88 -4.62
CA ASN A 216 2.15 -17.08 -6.06
C ASN A 216 2.04 -15.76 -6.84
N LEU A 217 1.16 -14.84 -6.44
CA LEU A 217 1.05 -13.52 -7.06
C LEU A 217 2.35 -12.71 -6.90
N ARG A 218 2.99 -12.76 -5.72
CA ARG A 218 4.23 -12.03 -5.44
C ARG A 218 5.44 -12.60 -6.18
N ASN A 219 5.46 -13.90 -6.41
CA ASN A 219 6.56 -14.59 -7.08
C ASN A 219 6.49 -14.47 -8.62
N GLN A 220 5.46 -13.81 -9.17
CA GLN A 220 5.39 -13.56 -10.60
C GLN A 220 6.56 -12.66 -11.07
N PRO A 221 7.17 -12.99 -12.23
CA PRO A 221 8.29 -12.24 -12.74
C PRO A 221 7.88 -10.79 -13.00
N GLN A 222 8.72 -9.88 -12.55
CA GLN A 222 8.49 -8.46 -12.73
C GLN A 222 8.92 -8.05 -14.14
N LYS A 223 8.03 -7.39 -14.89
CA LYS A 223 8.31 -6.97 -16.27
C LYS A 223 8.88 -5.54 -16.26
N ILE A 224 10.20 -5.43 -16.12
CA ILE A 224 10.89 -4.13 -16.05
C ILE A 224 10.67 -3.36 -17.36
N ILE A 225 10.25 -2.11 -17.25
CA ILE A 225 10.13 -1.18 -18.40
C ILE A 225 11.40 -0.35 -18.50
N TRP A 226 11.84 0.21 -17.38
CA TRP A 226 13.01 1.08 -17.32
C TRP A 226 13.71 1.05 -15.96
N SER A 227 14.98 1.45 -15.93
CA SER A 227 15.76 1.63 -14.70
C SER A 227 16.59 2.92 -14.74
N ALA A 228 16.89 3.47 -13.57
CA ALA A 228 17.83 4.58 -13.47
C ALA A 228 19.25 4.07 -13.82
N SER A 229 20.00 4.87 -14.55
CA SER A 229 21.40 4.52 -14.84
C SER A 229 22.25 4.46 -13.58
N ARG A 230 23.25 3.57 -13.61
CA ARG A 230 24.23 3.37 -12.53
C ARG A 230 25.66 3.78 -12.94
N GLY A 231 25.84 4.36 -14.13
CA GLY A 231 27.16 4.75 -14.67
C GLY A 231 27.34 6.25 -14.88
N ASP A 232 28.37 6.59 -15.66
CA ASP A 232 28.68 7.96 -16.07
C ASP A 232 27.61 8.54 -16.99
N ASP A 233 27.11 7.71 -17.93
CA ASP A 233 25.95 8.05 -18.74
C ASP A 233 24.70 8.12 -17.85
N LYS A 234 24.12 9.32 -17.72
CA LYS A 234 22.96 9.57 -16.85
C LYS A 234 21.62 9.29 -17.53
N ARG A 235 21.61 8.86 -18.80
CA ARG A 235 20.37 8.54 -19.54
C ARG A 235 19.65 7.35 -18.91
N THR A 236 18.32 7.42 -18.85
CA THR A 236 17.46 6.31 -18.38
C THR A 236 17.67 5.07 -19.26
N LEU A 237 17.77 3.90 -18.64
CA LEU A 237 17.85 2.62 -19.37
C LEU A 237 16.44 2.10 -19.63
N VAL A 238 16.10 1.85 -20.89
CA VAL A 238 14.77 1.38 -21.30
C VAL A 238 14.88 -0.02 -21.89
N TYR A 239 14.09 -0.96 -21.35
CA TYR A 239 14.05 -2.37 -21.75
C TYR A 239 12.84 -2.69 -22.63
N ARG A 240 11.76 -1.91 -22.50
CA ARG A 240 10.51 -2.07 -23.25
C ARG A 240 10.12 -0.71 -23.84
N VAL A 241 10.69 -0.37 -25.00
CA VAL A 241 10.57 0.98 -25.59
C VAL A 241 9.13 1.37 -25.85
N ASP A 242 8.36 0.54 -26.55
CA ASP A 242 6.98 0.87 -26.90
C ASP A 242 6.13 1.12 -25.64
N THR A 243 6.25 0.24 -24.64
CA THR A 243 5.56 0.41 -23.35
C THR A 243 6.03 1.66 -22.60
N PHE A 244 7.32 1.99 -22.66
CA PHE A 244 7.85 3.20 -22.02
C PHE A 244 7.27 4.46 -22.67
N ILE A 245 7.21 4.52 -24.00
CA ILE A 245 6.66 5.67 -24.72
C ILE A 245 5.15 5.80 -24.44
N GLU A 246 4.38 4.74 -24.67
CA GLU A 246 2.92 4.71 -24.50
C GLU A 246 2.50 5.12 -23.08
N GLU A 247 3.15 4.56 -22.05
CA GLU A 247 2.79 4.85 -20.67
C GLU A 247 3.15 6.28 -20.26
N ASN A 248 4.26 6.85 -20.73
CA ASN A 248 4.59 8.25 -20.45
C ASN A 248 3.70 9.23 -21.22
N GLU A 249 3.35 8.91 -22.46
CA GLU A 249 2.41 9.68 -23.28
C GLU A 249 1.04 9.76 -22.60
N TYR A 250 0.53 8.64 -22.06
CA TYR A 250 -0.73 8.63 -21.31
C TYR A 250 -0.74 9.61 -20.11
N PHE A 251 0.42 9.83 -19.47
CA PHE A 251 0.55 10.78 -18.37
C PHE A 251 1.00 12.18 -18.82
N GLU A 252 1.04 12.44 -20.12
CA GLU A 252 1.52 13.71 -20.70
C GLU A 252 2.96 14.06 -20.29
N VAL A 253 3.79 13.04 -20.03
CA VAL A 253 5.20 13.21 -19.69
C VAL A 253 6.03 13.10 -20.95
N SER A 254 6.64 14.22 -21.36
CA SER A 254 7.55 14.23 -22.51
C SER A 254 8.83 13.44 -22.23
N VAL A 255 9.10 12.43 -23.06
CA VAL A 255 10.33 11.64 -23.03
C VAL A 255 11.19 11.97 -24.24
N ASP A 256 12.21 12.82 -24.04
CA ASP A 256 13.16 13.17 -25.10
C ASP A 256 14.08 11.96 -25.40
N ALA A 257 14.25 11.62 -26.68
CA ALA A 257 15.15 10.57 -27.16
C ALA A 257 16.60 10.74 -26.67
N THR A 258 17.03 11.97 -26.34
CA THR A 258 18.36 12.21 -25.77
C THR A 258 18.47 11.83 -24.28
N THR A 259 17.35 11.62 -23.59
CA THR A 259 17.30 11.42 -22.13
C THR A 259 17.27 9.95 -21.71
N TRP A 260 17.16 9.03 -22.68
CA TRP A 260 17.16 7.59 -22.45
C TRP A 260 17.97 6.85 -23.53
N ARG A 261 18.25 5.57 -23.29
CA ARG A 261 18.88 4.67 -24.27
C ARG A 261 18.34 3.26 -24.14
N HIS A 262 18.43 2.48 -25.22
CA HIS A 262 18.01 1.08 -25.20
C HIS A 262 18.96 0.26 -24.33
N ALA A 263 18.42 -0.58 -23.45
CA ALA A 263 19.25 -1.38 -22.54
C ALA A 263 20.15 -2.39 -23.29
N ASN A 264 19.66 -2.96 -24.40
CA ASN A 264 20.40 -3.94 -25.21
C ASN A 264 21.67 -3.36 -25.88
N GLU A 265 21.78 -2.04 -26.06
CA GLU A 265 22.99 -1.39 -26.61
C GLU A 265 24.21 -1.52 -25.66
N ILE A 266 23.99 -1.93 -24.40
CA ILE A 266 25.04 -2.10 -23.39
C ILE A 266 25.64 -3.52 -23.41
N GLU A 267 24.86 -4.53 -23.79
CA GLU A 267 25.32 -5.93 -23.83
C GLU A 267 26.32 -6.15 -24.98
N GLU A 268 26.14 -5.46 -26.11
CA GLU A 268 27.04 -5.54 -27.26
C GLU A 268 28.39 -4.86 -27.00
N ALA A 269 28.42 -3.78 -26.21
CA ALA A 269 29.66 -3.07 -25.87
C ALA A 269 30.52 -3.79 -24.80
N SER A 270 29.95 -4.75 -24.06
CA SER A 270 30.64 -5.49 -22.98
C SER A 270 31.11 -6.89 -23.37
N HIS A 271 30.73 -7.38 -24.56
CA HIS A 271 31.22 -8.65 -25.13
C HIS A 271 32.24 -8.42 -26.27
N GLY A 272 32.70 -7.18 -26.47
CA GLY A 272 33.63 -6.78 -27.52
C GLY A 272 35.04 -6.39 -27.03
N GLU A 273 35.39 -6.65 -25.77
CA GLU A 273 36.75 -6.51 -25.22
C GLU A 273 37.38 -7.87 -24.89
#